data_AF-A0A2R7Y4V5-F1
#
_entry.id   AF-A0A2R7Y4V5-F1
#
_cell.length_a   1.000
_cell.length_b   1.000
_cell.length_c   1.000
_cell.angle_alpha   90.00
_cell.angle_beta   90.00
_cell.angle_gamma   90.00
#
_symmetry.space_group_name_H-M   'P 1'
#
loop_
_entity.id
_entity.type
_entity.pdbx_description
1 polymer ?
#
loop_
_entity_poly.entity_id
_entity_poly.type
_entity_poly.pdbx_seq_one_letter_code
_entity_poly.pdbx_strand_id
1 'polypeptide(L)'
;MSSDVEVRKRWVERMVRSAKKYHKICPYFDKKTLNCFIKQMKSSKIVKCDRDGKFDGCPIFNQYLEERFEWYKSTNNPLPMDFRDLTSVF
;
A
#
# COMPACT_ATOMS: atom_id res chain seq x y z
N MET A 1 8.21 24.52 2.79
CA MET A 1 7.32 23.42 2.34
C MET A 1 8.00 22.07 2.55
N SER A 2 8.14 21.58 3.81
CA SER A 2 8.99 20.42 4.11
C SER A 2 8.43 19.39 5.11
N SER A 3 7.34 19.68 5.83
CA SER A 3 6.81 18.80 6.88
C SER A 3 6.03 17.59 6.35
N ASP A 4 5.21 17.78 5.31
CA ASP A 4 4.30 16.74 4.86
C ASP A 4 4.99 15.55 4.18
N VAL A 5 6.10 15.77 3.48
CA VAL A 5 6.88 14.70 2.86
C VAL A 5 7.43 13.74 3.91
N GLU A 6 7.92 14.28 5.04
CA GLU A 6 8.45 13.49 6.14
C GLU A 6 7.32 12.76 6.89
N VAL A 7 6.20 13.43 7.15
CA VAL A 7 5.02 12.82 7.78
C VAL A 7 4.51 11.66 6.93
N ARG A 8 4.39 11.85 5.60
CA ARG A 8 3.99 10.80 4.66
C ARG A 8 4.95 9.62 4.72
N LYS A 9 6.26 9.86 4.62
CA LYS A 9 7.26 8.79 4.67
C LYS A 9 7.17 7.98 5.97
N ARG A 10 7.08 8.66 7.12
CA ARG A 10 6.94 8.01 8.43
C ARG A 10 5.64 7.20 8.53
N TRP A 11 4.55 7.71 7.96
CA TRP A 11 3.27 7.01 7.93
C TRP A 11 3.33 5.76 7.03
N VAL A 12 3.91 5.86 5.83
CA VAL A 12 4.12 4.71 4.93
C VAL A 12 4.97 3.64 5.61
N GLU A 13 6.10 4.01 6.22
CA GLU A 13 6.95 3.07 6.96
C GLU A 13 6.21 2.40 8.14
N ARG A 14 5.30 3.12 8.80
CA ARG A 14 4.43 2.56 9.83
C ARG A 14 3.46 1.54 9.23
N MET A 15 2.80 1.88 8.12
CA MET A 15 1.85 0.98 7.45
C MET A 15 2.53 -0.29 6.96
N VAL A 16 3.72 -0.19 6.36
CA VAL A 16 4.51 -1.36 5.94
C VAL A 16 4.85 -2.24 7.15
N ARG A 17 5.30 -1.64 8.27
CA ARG A 17 5.56 -2.39 9.51
C ARG A 17 4.30 -3.04 10.07
N SER A 18 3.15 -2.37 10.01
CA SER A 18 1.87 -2.92 10.46
C SER A 18 1.43 -4.09 9.59
N ALA A 19 1.52 -3.97 8.26
CA ALA A 19 1.21 -5.05 7.33
C ALA A 19 2.05 -6.31 7.59
N LYS A 20 3.34 -6.16 7.91
CA LYS A 20 4.24 -7.27 8.30
C LYS A 20 3.80 -8.04 9.53
N LYS A 21 3.09 -7.40 10.47
CA LYS A 21 2.59 -8.09 11.66
C LYS A 21 1.51 -9.11 11.32
N TYR A 22 0.67 -8.81 10.32
CA TYR A 22 -0.52 -9.61 10.01
C TYR A 22 -0.36 -10.48 8.78
N HIS A 23 0.53 -10.10 7.86
CA HIS A 23 0.65 -10.75 6.56
C HIS A 23 2.07 -11.23 6.32
N LYS A 24 2.25 -12.55 6.19
CA LYS A 24 3.53 -13.16 5.79
C LYS A 24 3.85 -12.92 4.30
N ILE A 25 2.82 -12.66 3.49
CA ILE A 25 2.87 -12.41 2.04
C ILE A 25 1.97 -11.22 1.74
N CYS A 26 2.30 -10.46 0.70
CA CYS A 26 1.57 -9.27 0.26
C CYS A 26 0.07 -9.59 0.12
N PRO A 27 -0.83 -8.84 0.78
CA PRO A 27 -2.27 -9.08 0.68
C PRO A 27 -2.82 -8.84 -0.73
N TYR A 28 -2.08 -8.13 -1.58
CA TYR A 28 -2.43 -7.84 -2.97
C TYR A 28 -1.76 -8.77 -3.99
N PHE A 29 -1.14 -9.86 -3.54
CA PHE A 29 -0.54 -10.86 -4.42
C PHE A 29 -1.46 -12.08 -4.55
N ASP A 30 -1.87 -12.38 -5.77
CA ASP A 30 -2.56 -13.63 -6.06
C ASP A 30 -1.54 -14.75 -6.29
N LYS A 31 -1.49 -15.72 -5.38
CA LYS A 31 -0.61 -16.89 -5.49
C LYS A 31 -0.99 -17.82 -6.63
N LYS A 32 -2.26 -17.86 -7.05
CA LYS A 32 -2.72 -18.76 -8.12
C LYS A 32 -2.25 -18.28 -9.48
N THR A 33 -2.38 -16.98 -9.71
CA THR A 33 -2.09 -16.36 -11.01
C THR A 33 -0.76 -15.60 -11.03
N LEU A 34 -0.07 -15.47 -9.90
CA LEU A 34 1.15 -14.68 -9.70
C LEU A 34 0.99 -13.19 -10.03
N ASN A 35 -0.23 -12.68 -9.90
CA ASN A 35 -0.58 -11.32 -10.28
C ASN A 35 -0.44 -10.33 -9.11
N CYS A 36 -0.22 -9.06 -9.45
CA CYS A 36 -0.24 -7.95 -8.50
C CYS A 36 -1.52 -7.14 -8.66
N PHE A 37 -2.45 -7.26 -7.72
CA PHE A 37 -3.73 -6.54 -7.77
C PHE A 37 -3.53 -5.01 -7.76
N ILE A 38 -2.50 -4.50 -7.08
CA ILE A 38 -2.19 -3.06 -7.11
C ILE A 38 -1.89 -2.57 -8.52
N LYS A 39 -1.04 -3.30 -9.25
CA LYS A 39 -0.72 -2.93 -10.64
C LYS A 39 -1.95 -3.06 -11.55
N GLN A 40 -2.76 -4.10 -11.35
CA GLN A 40 -3.97 -4.32 -12.12
C GLN A 40 -4.96 -3.16 -11.93
N MET A 41 -5.18 -2.71 -10.70
CA MET A 41 -6.02 -1.55 -10.39
C MET A 41 -5.57 -0.28 -11.12
N LYS A 42 -4.26 -0.10 -11.33
CA LYS A 42 -3.71 1.09 -12.01
C LYS A 42 -3.71 1.04 -13.54
N SER A 43 -3.82 -0.15 -14.14
CA SER A 43 -3.53 -0.33 -15.58
C SER A 43 -4.62 -1.03 -16.39
N SER A 44 -5.74 -1.43 -15.76
CA SER A 44 -6.85 -2.17 -16.37
C SER A 44 -6.43 -3.44 -17.15
N LYS A 45 -5.21 -3.93 -16.90
CA LYS A 45 -4.60 -5.11 -17.52
C LYS A 45 -4.13 -6.06 -16.42
N ILE A 46 -4.08 -7.34 -16.75
CA ILE A 46 -3.50 -8.35 -15.87
C ILE A 46 -1.98 -8.17 -15.85
N VAL A 47 -1.41 -7.85 -14.68
CA VAL A 47 0.03 -7.65 -14.52
C VAL A 47 0.60 -8.56 -13.43
N LYS A 48 1.72 -9.22 -13.75
CA LYS A 48 2.46 -10.08 -12.83
C LYS A 48 3.11 -9.28 -11.69
N CYS A 49 3.32 -9.95 -10.55
CA CYS A 49 4.02 -9.37 -9.42
C CYS A 49 5.53 -9.58 -9.53
N ASP A 50 6.30 -8.51 -9.70
CA ASP A 50 7.77 -8.58 -9.80
C ASP A 50 8.48 -8.98 -8.49
N ARG A 51 7.71 -9.14 -7.40
CA ARG A 51 8.23 -9.39 -6.06
C ARG A 51 7.77 -10.73 -5.49
N ASP A 52 7.05 -11.54 -6.26
CA ASP A 52 6.54 -12.85 -5.84
C ASP A 52 5.83 -12.81 -4.47
N GLY A 53 5.03 -11.77 -4.27
CA GLY A 53 4.30 -11.56 -3.02
C GLY A 53 5.12 -10.98 -1.86
N LYS A 54 6.38 -10.59 -2.06
CA LYS A 54 7.13 -9.80 -1.07
C LYS A 54 6.73 -8.33 -1.15
N PHE A 55 6.07 -7.82 -0.12
CA PHE A 55 5.67 -6.40 -0.05
C PHE A 55 6.72 -5.51 0.61
N ASP A 56 7.70 -6.09 1.30
CA ASP A 56 8.81 -5.33 1.87
C ASP A 56 9.68 -4.69 0.78
N GLY A 57 9.88 -3.38 0.88
CA GLY A 57 10.57 -2.59 -0.14
C GLY A 57 9.92 -2.63 -1.52
N CYS A 58 8.65 -3.03 -1.64
CA CYS A 58 7.95 -3.05 -2.92
C CYS A 58 7.56 -1.62 -3.32
N PRO A 59 8.09 -1.06 -4.43
CA PRO A 59 7.82 0.32 -4.82
C PRO A 59 6.33 0.55 -5.13
N ILE A 60 5.67 -0.45 -5.71
CA ILE A 60 4.24 -0.38 -6.03
C ILE A 60 3.38 -0.33 -4.76
N PHE A 61 3.75 -1.10 -3.74
CA PHE A 61 3.03 -1.10 -2.47
C PHE A 61 3.24 0.22 -1.71
N ASN A 62 4.48 0.73 -1.68
CA ASN A 62 4.77 2.03 -1.08
C ASN A 62 4.01 3.16 -1.79
N GLN A 63 4.01 3.18 -3.12
CA GLN A 63 3.28 4.16 -3.90
C GLN A 63 1.76 4.09 -3.62
N TYR A 64 1.20 2.89 -3.51
CA TYR A 64 -0.20 2.73 -3.12
C TYR A 64 -0.49 3.35 -1.74
N LEU A 65 0.39 3.13 -0.76
CA LEU A 65 0.25 3.74 0.57
C LEU A 65 0.37 5.27 0.49
N GLU A 66 1.32 5.80 -0.28
CA GLU A 66 1.45 7.25 -0.51
C GLU A 66 0.17 7.85 -1.11
N GLU A 67 -0.41 7.20 -2.13
CA GLU A 67 -1.69 7.62 -2.71
C GLU A 67 -2.83 7.59 -1.68
N ARG A 68 -2.86 6.59 -0.80
CA ARG A 68 -3.84 6.55 0.30
C ARG A 68 -3.63 7.66 1.32
N PHE A 69 -2.38 7.97 1.66
CA PHE A 69 -2.07 9.10 2.55
C PHE A 69 -2.64 10.40 2.00
N GLU A 70 -2.40 10.68 0.72
CA GLU A 70 -2.94 11.87 0.05
C GLU A 70 -4.48 11.86 0.02
N TRP A 71 -5.10 10.70 -0.21
CA TRP A 71 -6.57 10.56 -0.16
C TRP A 71 -7.14 10.85 1.22
N TYR A 72 -6.56 10.31 2.30
CA TYR A 72 -7.00 10.60 3.67
C TYR A 72 -6.89 12.10 3.98
N LYS A 73 -5.77 12.72 3.59
CA LYS A 73 -5.57 14.16 3.77
C LYS A 73 -6.57 15.00 2.97
N SER A 74 -6.81 14.68 1.71
CA SER A 74 -7.71 15.46 0.85
C SER A 74 -9.19 15.31 1.24
N THR A 75 -9.56 14.16 1.81
CA THR A 75 -10.91 13.89 2.30
C THR A 75 -11.13 14.29 3.77
N ASN A 76 -10.12 14.90 4.42
CA ASN A 76 -10.12 15.27 5.84
C ASN A 76 -10.44 14.08 6.78
N ASN A 77 -10.13 12.87 6.35
CA ASN A 77 -10.27 11.66 7.15
C ASN A 77 -9.01 11.45 8.02
N PRO A 78 -9.16 10.92 9.26
CA PRO A 78 -8.02 10.66 10.12
C PRO A 78 -7.10 9.60 9.48
N LEU A 79 -5.79 9.81 9.60
CA LEU A 79 -4.79 8.85 9.13
C LEU A 79 -4.84 7.57 9.97
N PRO A 80 -5.05 6.40 9.36
CA PRO A 80 -5.02 5.13 10.07
C PRO A 80 -3.68 4.87 10.76
N MET A 81 -3.73 4.17 11.89
CA MET A 81 -2.56 3.81 12.69
C MET A 81 -2.12 2.36 12.43
N ASP A 82 -3.04 1.52 11.97
CA ASP A 82 -2.82 0.14 11.58
C ASP A 82 -3.18 -0.05 10.09
N PHE A 83 -2.44 -0.93 9.42
CA PHE A 83 -2.73 -1.34 8.04
C PHE A 83 -4.12 -1.98 7.89
N ARG A 84 -4.63 -2.69 8.90
CA ARG A 84 -5.97 -3.30 8.85
C ARG A 84 -7.09 -2.27 8.82
N ASP A 85 -6.81 -1.05 9.30
CA ASP A 85 -7.76 0.05 9.32
C ASP A 85 -7.74 0.85 8.01
N LEU A 86 -6.90 0.47 7.04
CA LEU A 86 -6.97 1.04 5.70
C LEU A 86 -8.31 0.66 5.09
N THR A 87 -9.21 1.63 4.97
CA THR A 87 -10.45 1.44 4.21
C THR A 87 -10.08 1.09 2.78
N SER A 88 -10.48 -0.08 2.32
CA SER A 88 -10.34 -0.39 0.90
C SER A 88 -11.37 0.44 0.15
N VAL A 89 -10.95 1.55 -0.46
CA VAL A 89 -11.71 2.15 -1.57
C VAL A 89 -11.71 1.11 -2.68
N PHE A 90 -12.85 0.43 -2.82
CA PHE A 90 -13.21 -0.44 -3.93
C PHE A 90 -14.26 0.28 -4.77
#